data_AF-A0A9P3IRT7-F1
#
_entry.id   AF-A0A9P3IRT7-F1
#
_cell.length_a   1.000
_cell.length_b   1.000
_cell.length_c   1.000
_cell.angle_alpha   90.00
_cell.angle_beta   90.00
_cell.angle_gamma   90.00
#
_symmetry.space_group_name_H-M   'P 1'
#
loop_
_entity.id
_entity.type
_entity.pdbx_description
1 polymer ?
#
loop_
_entity_poly.entity_id
_entity_poly.type
_entity_poly.pdbx_seq_one_letter_code
_entity_poly.pdbx_strand_id
1 'polypeptide(L)'
;MRGERGGERGEREGREGKGEGREGKGEGREGKGEGREGKGEGREGKGEGREGKGEGREGKGEGREGKGRGERGKGRGERGKGRGERGKGGERGERGGREGKGEGREGKGEGREGKGRGERGKGGERGERGGERGERGGREGKGEGREGKGRGERGKGRGERGKGRERGKGEGREGKGEGREGKGRGERGKGRGERGENGR
;
A
#
# COMPACT_ATOMS: atom_id res chain seq x y z
N MET A 1 1.98 45.69 -17.53
CA MET A 1 2.11 44.21 -17.48
C MET A 1 3.31 43.86 -16.62
N ARG A 2 3.11 43.58 -15.33
CA ARG A 2 4.17 43.08 -14.43
C ARG A 2 4.08 41.56 -14.46
N GLY A 3 5.08 40.92 -15.08
CA GLY A 3 5.25 39.47 -14.96
C GLY A 3 5.62 39.15 -13.52
N GLU A 4 4.70 38.51 -12.80
CA GLU A 4 4.99 37.81 -11.56
C GLU A 4 6.00 36.70 -11.88
N ARG A 5 7.30 36.99 -11.72
CA ARG A 5 8.31 35.94 -11.63
C ARG A 5 8.13 35.25 -10.28
N GLY A 6 7.12 34.38 -10.19
CA GLY A 6 7.09 33.35 -9.16
C GLY A 6 8.42 32.60 -9.26
N GLY A 7 9.21 32.64 -8.18
CA GLY A 7 10.58 32.15 -8.17
C GLY A 7 10.67 30.76 -8.80
N GLU A 8 11.49 30.61 -9.84
CA GLU A 8 11.64 29.33 -10.53
C GLU A 8 12.22 28.27 -9.60
N ARG A 9 13.10 28.68 -8.67
CA ARG A 9 13.74 27.83 -7.67
C ARG A 9 13.79 28.55 -6.32
N GLY A 10 13.40 27.86 -5.26
CA GLY A 10 13.59 28.34 -3.89
C GLY A 10 14.30 27.27 -3.07
N GLU A 11 15.49 27.56 -2.58
CA GLU A 11 16.29 26.63 -1.79
C GLU A 11 16.66 27.25 -0.44
N ARG A 12 16.50 26.50 0.65
CA ARG A 12 16.89 26.97 1.98
C ARG A 12 17.39 25.83 2.85
N GLU A 13 18.55 26.04 3.44
CA GLU A 13 19.20 25.13 4.38
C GLU A 13 19.16 25.72 5.79
N GLY A 14 19.11 24.86 6.81
CA GLY A 14 19.21 25.27 8.21
C GLY A 14 18.64 24.24 9.16
N ARG A 15 18.42 24.61 10.42
CA ARG A 15 17.66 23.73 11.34
C ARG A 15 16.25 23.48 10.82
N GLU A 16 15.65 24.51 10.23
CA GLU A 16 14.34 24.53 9.58
C GLU A 16 14.49 25.12 8.16
N GLY A 17 14.75 24.27 7.18
CA GLY A 17 14.89 24.67 5.77
C GLY A 17 13.52 24.76 5.10
N LYS A 18 13.19 25.92 4.53
CA LYS A 18 11.94 26.15 3.77
C LYS A 18 12.25 26.75 2.41
N GLY A 19 12.08 25.97 1.34
CA GLY A 19 12.22 26.41 -0.04
C GLY A 19 10.86 26.48 -0.75
N GLU A 20 10.56 27.63 -1.34
CA GLU A 20 9.30 27.89 -2.06
C GLU A 20 9.60 28.34 -3.50
N GLY A 21 8.93 27.75 -4.49
CA GLY A 21 9.11 28.12 -5.90
C GLY A 21 8.45 27.14 -6.85
N ARG A 22 8.73 27.23 -8.14
CA ARG A 22 8.32 26.15 -9.07
C ARG A 22 9.03 24.84 -8.69
N GLU A 23 10.30 24.93 -8.32
CA GLU A 23 11.09 23.89 -7.66
C GLU A 23 11.47 24.39 -6.25
N GLY A 24 10.81 23.86 -5.21
CA GLY A 24 11.05 24.24 -3.82
C GLY A 24 11.84 23.18 -3.08
N LYS A 25 12.96 23.55 -2.45
CA LYS A 25 13.86 22.64 -1.72
C LYS A 25 14.15 23.17 -0.31
N GLY A 26 13.75 22.42 0.71
CA GLY A 26 14.10 22.71 2.11
C GLY A 26 14.94 21.59 2.70
N GLU A 27 16.10 21.92 3.25
CA GLU A 27 16.98 20.96 3.95
C GLU A 27 17.19 21.36 5.40
N GLY A 28 17.09 20.39 6.32
CA GLY A 28 17.35 20.66 7.73
C GLY A 28 17.03 19.52 8.68
N ARG A 29 16.86 19.81 9.98
CA ARG A 29 16.18 18.84 10.85
C ARG A 29 14.72 18.72 10.44
N GLU A 30 14.13 19.84 10.10
CA GLU A 30 12.83 19.96 9.45
C GLU A 30 13.04 20.60 8.07
N GLY A 31 12.89 19.81 7.01
CA GLY A 31 13.04 20.27 5.63
C GLY A 31 11.70 20.33 4.93
N LYS A 32 11.33 21.49 4.39
CA LYS A 32 10.08 21.71 3.66
C LYS A 32 10.34 22.32 2.28
N GLY A 33 9.93 21.62 1.23
CA GLY A 33 9.93 22.14 -0.13
C GLY A 33 8.51 22.24 -0.67
N GLU A 34 8.11 23.42 -1.14
CA GLU A 34 6.81 23.68 -1.76
C GLU A 34 6.97 24.15 -3.21
N GLY A 35 6.22 23.55 -4.12
CA GLY A 35 6.24 23.97 -5.51
C GLY A 35 5.44 23.10 -6.48
N ARG A 36 5.72 23.19 -7.77
CA ARG A 36 5.31 22.11 -8.69
C ARG A 36 6.09 20.85 -8.37
N GLU A 37 7.37 21.02 -8.06
CA GLU A 37 8.27 20.00 -7.55
C GLU A 37 8.74 20.45 -6.16
N GLY A 38 8.19 19.83 -5.11
CA GLY A 38 8.50 20.16 -3.72
C GLY A 38 9.35 19.06 -3.08
N LYS A 39 10.52 19.42 -2.54
CA LYS A 39 11.46 18.50 -1.90
C LYS A 39 11.83 18.96 -0.49
N GLY A 40 11.49 18.14 0.50
CA GLY A 40 11.91 18.34 1.89
C GLY A 40 12.82 17.21 2.37
N GLU A 41 14.00 17.55 2.86
CA GLU A 41 14.97 16.60 3.42
C GLU A 41 15.29 16.94 4.88
N GLY A 42 15.23 15.93 5.75
CA GLY A 42 15.62 16.10 7.14
C GLY A 42 15.33 14.93 8.06
N ARG A 43 15.25 15.15 9.37
CA ARG A 43 14.60 14.16 10.25
C ARG A 43 13.12 14.09 9.93
N GLU A 44 12.51 15.25 9.69
CA GLU A 44 11.17 15.42 9.16
C GLU A 44 11.29 16.11 7.80
N GLY A 45 11.07 15.35 6.73
CA GLY A 45 11.14 15.84 5.35
C GLY A 45 9.75 15.93 4.73
N LYS A 46 9.33 17.13 4.31
CA LYS A 46 8.03 17.37 3.67
C LYS A 46 8.19 17.99 2.28
N GLY A 47 7.73 17.29 1.25
CA GLY A 47 7.64 17.83 -0.11
C GLY A 47 6.17 17.97 -0.54
N GLU A 48 5.76 19.16 -0.95
CA GLU A 48 4.41 19.48 -1.40
C GLU A 48 4.42 19.99 -2.84
N GLY A 49 3.60 19.40 -3.71
CA GLY A 49 3.47 19.88 -5.08
C GLY A 49 2.67 19.00 -6.01
N ARG A 50 2.86 19.15 -7.33
CA ARG A 50 2.41 18.11 -8.27
C ARG A 50 3.23 16.85 -8.05
N GLU A 51 4.53 17.03 -7.86
CA GLU A 51 5.48 16.02 -7.42
C GLU A 51 6.03 16.42 -6.06
N GLY A 52 5.61 15.72 -5.01
CA GLY A 52 6.03 16.00 -3.63
C GLY A 52 6.94 14.91 -3.11
N LYS A 53 8.16 15.24 -2.68
CA LYS A 53 9.14 14.29 -2.14
C LYS A 53 9.57 14.68 -0.72
N GLY A 54 9.27 13.82 0.25
CA GLY A 54 9.75 13.96 1.62
C GLY A 54 10.70 12.82 2.00
N GLU A 55 11.91 13.15 2.44
CA GLU A 55 12.93 12.20 2.86
C GLU A 55 13.38 12.49 4.30
N GLY A 56 13.38 11.45 5.14
CA GLY A 56 13.83 11.58 6.52
C GLY A 56 13.55 10.37 7.39
N ARG A 57 13.55 10.52 8.72
CA ARG A 57 12.94 9.51 9.60
C ARG A 57 11.43 9.49 9.37
N GLU A 58 10.85 10.68 9.28
CA GLU A 58 9.48 10.91 8.84
C GLU A 58 9.49 11.63 7.47
N GLY A 59 9.38 10.86 6.39
CA GLY A 59 9.31 11.40 5.04
C GLY A 59 7.87 11.48 4.53
N LYS A 60 7.41 12.68 4.17
CA LYS A 60 6.05 12.93 3.67
C LYS A 60 6.09 13.63 2.30
N GLY A 61 5.62 12.94 1.26
CA GLY A 61 5.41 13.53 -0.06
C GLY A 61 3.92 13.68 -0.34
N GLU A 62 3.46 14.89 -0.67
CA GLU A 62 2.07 15.22 -0.97
C GLU A 62 1.96 15.80 -2.38
N GLY A 63 1.09 15.22 -3.21
CA GLY A 63 0.87 15.71 -4.58
C GLY A 63 0.05 14.78 -5.44
N ARG A 64 0.06 14.98 -6.77
CA ARG A 64 -0.42 13.95 -7.69
C ARG A 64 0.48 12.72 -7.59
N GLU A 65 1.79 12.97 -7.51
CA GLU A 65 2.84 11.98 -7.25
C GLU A 65 3.56 12.29 -5.94
N GLY A 66 3.00 11.85 -4.81
CA GLY A 66 3.65 11.98 -3.51
C GLY A 66 4.58 10.81 -3.19
N LYS A 67 5.84 11.07 -2.83
CA LYS A 67 6.83 10.07 -2.41
C LYS A 67 7.34 10.39 -0.99
N GLY A 68 7.03 9.53 -0.03
CA GLY A 68 7.58 9.62 1.33
C GLY A 68 8.55 8.48 1.62
N ARG A 69 9.78 8.79 2.03
CA ARG A 69 10.82 7.81 2.38
C ARG A 69 11.32 8.06 3.80
N GLY A 70 11.34 7.01 4.61
CA GLY A 70 11.88 7.06 5.96
C GLY A 70 11.57 5.83 6.79
N GLU A 71 11.77 5.88 8.10
CA GLU A 71 11.17 4.88 9.00
C GLU A 71 9.63 4.92 8.87
N ARG A 72 9.07 6.13 8.74
CA ARG A 72 7.65 6.40 8.52
C ARG A 72 7.44 7.14 7.19
N GLY A 73 7.56 6.43 6.08
CA GLY A 73 7.34 6.99 4.73
C GLY A 73 5.86 7.11 4.35
N LYS A 74 5.39 8.32 4.05
CA LYS A 74 4.02 8.62 3.60
C LYS A 74 4.02 9.34 2.24
N GLY A 75 3.54 8.68 1.19
CA GLY A 75 3.24 9.31 -0.10
C GLY A 75 1.75 9.46 -0.29
N ARG A 76 1.23 10.68 -0.43
CA ARG A 76 -0.19 10.96 -0.69
C ARG A 76 -0.38 11.45 -2.13
N GLY A 77 -1.48 11.02 -2.77
CA GLY A 77 -1.77 11.38 -4.16
C GLY A 77 -2.42 10.27 -4.95
N GLU A 78 -2.71 10.56 -6.22
CA GLU A 78 -3.12 9.55 -7.20
C GLU A 78 -2.09 8.41 -7.30
N ARG A 79 -0.80 8.75 -7.30
CA ARG A 79 0.33 7.79 -7.33
C ARG A 79 1.22 7.87 -6.09
N GLY A 80 0.61 7.93 -4.90
CA GLY A 80 1.38 8.07 -3.66
C GLY A 80 2.23 6.82 -3.33
N LYS A 81 3.53 6.96 -3.07
CA LYS A 81 4.44 5.88 -2.63
C LYS A 81 5.01 6.14 -1.24
N GLY A 82 4.81 5.21 -0.31
CA GLY A 82 5.38 5.28 1.04
C GLY A 82 6.34 4.12 1.28
N ARG A 83 7.61 4.42 1.58
CA ARG A 83 8.64 3.42 1.87
C ARG A 83 9.22 3.62 3.26
N GLY A 84 9.28 2.55 4.04
CA GLY A 84 9.75 2.59 5.42
C GLY A 84 9.23 1.47 6.27
N GLU A 85 9.74 1.32 7.49
CA GLU A 85 9.18 0.37 8.46
C GLU A 85 7.65 0.46 8.55
N ARG A 86 7.11 1.68 8.46
CA ARG A 86 5.68 1.96 8.31
C ARG A 86 5.40 2.78 7.04
N GLY A 87 5.13 2.09 5.94
CA GLY A 87 4.86 2.68 4.62
C GLY A 87 3.37 2.94 4.35
N LYS A 88 3.00 4.17 3.96
CA LYS A 88 1.67 4.55 3.46
C LYS A 88 1.78 5.26 2.11
N GLY A 89 1.17 4.72 1.07
CA GLY A 89 1.00 5.34 -0.26
C GLY A 89 -0.38 6.01 -0.50
N GLY A 90 -0.69 6.27 -1.76
CA GLY A 90 -1.93 6.87 -2.24
C GLY A 90 -2.78 5.92 -3.09
N GLU A 91 -3.66 6.46 -3.93
CA GLU A 91 -4.78 5.72 -4.56
C GLU A 91 -4.34 4.55 -5.46
N ARG A 92 -3.24 4.75 -6.21
CA ARG A 92 -2.51 3.73 -6.98
C ARG A 92 -1.10 3.51 -6.40
N GLY A 93 -1.02 3.42 -5.09
CA GLY A 93 0.23 3.49 -4.35
C GLY A 93 0.92 2.15 -4.10
N GLU A 94 2.24 2.13 -4.29
CA GLU A 94 3.15 1.07 -3.84
C GLU A 94 3.70 1.39 -2.46
N ARG A 95 3.77 0.37 -1.60
CA ARG A 95 4.11 0.54 -0.18
C ARG A 95 5.00 -0.61 0.22
N GLY A 96 6.12 -0.32 0.88
CA GLY A 96 7.09 -1.34 1.27
C GLY A 96 7.67 -1.10 2.65
N GLY A 97 7.83 -2.18 3.43
CA GLY A 97 8.53 -2.22 4.71
C GLY A 97 8.00 -3.29 5.66
N ARG A 98 8.15 -3.12 6.99
CA ARG A 98 7.62 -4.10 7.95
C ARG A 98 6.10 -4.07 8.00
N GLU A 99 5.50 -2.88 8.04
CA GLU A 99 4.06 -2.63 8.00
C GLU A 99 3.71 -1.73 6.81
N GLY A 100 2.98 -2.27 5.82
CA GLY A 100 2.53 -1.53 4.65
C GLY A 100 1.01 -1.44 4.64
N LYS A 101 0.41 -0.25 4.71
CA LYS A 101 -1.06 -0.08 4.65
C LYS A 101 -1.44 0.64 3.39
N GLY A 102 -2.20 0.00 2.50
CA GLY A 102 -2.68 0.55 1.24
C GLY A 102 -4.17 0.67 1.03
N GLU A 103 -4.56 1.79 0.42
CA GLU A 103 -5.95 2.23 0.20
C GLU A 103 -6.04 2.90 -1.18
N GLY A 104 -7.12 2.61 -1.92
CA GLY A 104 -7.42 3.19 -3.24
C GLY A 104 -7.61 2.14 -4.33
N ARG A 105 -7.85 2.55 -5.59
CA ARG A 105 -8.18 1.64 -6.70
C ARG A 105 -7.17 0.49 -6.87
N GLU A 106 -5.87 0.77 -6.69
CA GLU A 106 -4.78 -0.19 -6.89
C GLU A 106 -3.77 -0.16 -5.72
N GLY A 107 -4.23 -0.39 -4.49
CA GLY A 107 -3.38 -0.38 -3.30
C GLY A 107 -2.48 -1.62 -3.16
N LYS A 108 -1.17 -1.50 -3.39
CA LYS A 108 -0.19 -2.57 -3.10
C LYS A 108 0.50 -2.33 -1.75
N GLY A 109 0.31 -3.24 -0.80
CA GLY A 109 1.04 -3.28 0.47
C GLY A 109 2.03 -4.45 0.49
N GLU A 110 3.33 -4.16 0.36
CA GLU A 110 4.42 -5.13 0.49
C GLU A 110 5.02 -5.04 1.90
N GLY A 111 5.34 -6.18 2.51
CA GLY A 111 5.90 -6.22 3.86
C GLY A 111 5.51 -7.43 4.70
N ARG A 112 6.04 -7.51 5.92
CA ARG A 112 5.66 -8.56 6.89
C ARG A 112 4.19 -8.44 7.28
N GLU A 113 3.70 -7.22 7.48
CA GLU A 113 2.30 -6.87 7.79
C GLU A 113 1.72 -5.94 6.73
N GLY A 114 1.35 -6.50 5.57
CA GLY A 114 0.85 -5.72 4.43
C GLY A 114 -0.69 -5.77 4.32
N LYS A 115 -1.37 -4.64 4.55
CA LYS A 115 -2.82 -4.50 4.30
C LYS A 115 -3.03 -3.74 2.99
N GLY A 116 -3.86 -4.27 2.07
CA GLY A 116 -4.22 -3.59 0.82
C GLY A 116 -5.73 -3.55 0.63
N ARG A 117 -6.32 -2.37 0.49
CA ARG A 117 -7.75 -2.15 0.24
C ARG A 117 -7.93 -1.43 -1.09
N GLY A 118 -8.73 -1.99 -1.99
CA GLY A 118 -8.92 -1.48 -3.34
C GLY A 118 -9.55 -2.48 -4.32
N GLU A 119 -10.08 -1.99 -5.44
CA GLU A 119 -10.58 -2.82 -6.57
C GLU A 119 -9.56 -3.93 -6.90
N ARG A 120 -8.28 -3.53 -6.98
CA ARG A 120 -7.11 -4.41 -7.18
C ARG A 120 -5.99 -4.17 -6.15
N GLY A 121 -6.24 -4.38 -4.87
CA GLY A 121 -5.18 -4.53 -3.87
C GLY A 121 -4.19 -5.71 -4.06
N LYS A 122 -3.01 -5.66 -3.43
CA LYS A 122 -2.12 -6.81 -3.15
C LYS A 122 -1.57 -6.66 -1.73
N GLY A 123 -1.49 -7.73 -0.94
CA GLY A 123 -1.03 -7.70 0.46
C GLY A 123 0.26 -8.51 0.70
N GLY A 124 0.97 -8.19 1.78
CA GLY A 124 2.27 -8.77 2.18
C GLY A 124 2.16 -10.09 2.97
N GLU A 125 3.27 -10.56 3.57
CA GLU A 125 3.49 -11.92 4.13
C GLU A 125 2.61 -12.34 5.32
N ARG A 126 2.02 -11.38 6.04
CA ARG A 126 0.87 -11.52 6.95
C ARG A 126 -0.05 -10.32 6.68
N GLY A 127 -1.32 -10.52 6.34
CA GLY A 127 -2.14 -9.36 6.01
C GLY A 127 -3.55 -9.64 5.53
N GLU A 128 -4.37 -8.59 5.58
CA GLU A 128 -5.78 -8.58 5.18
C GLU A 128 -5.95 -7.75 3.92
N ARG A 129 -6.75 -8.27 2.98
CA ARG A 129 -7.09 -7.59 1.75
C ARG A 129 -8.60 -7.52 1.57
N GLY A 130 -9.11 -6.35 1.17
CA GLY A 130 -10.50 -6.13 0.79
C GLY A 130 -10.64 -5.43 -0.57
N GLY A 131 -11.67 -5.80 -1.35
CA GLY A 131 -12.09 -5.16 -2.60
C GLY A 131 -12.46 -6.16 -3.69
N GLU A 132 -12.91 -5.73 -4.87
CA GLU A 132 -13.55 -6.63 -5.86
C GLU A 132 -12.76 -7.90 -6.21
N ARG A 133 -11.43 -7.82 -6.39
CA ARG A 133 -10.60 -8.99 -6.75
C ARG A 133 -9.41 -9.25 -5.83
N GLY A 134 -9.62 -9.87 -4.69
CA GLY A 134 -8.62 -10.38 -3.73
C GLY A 134 -7.58 -11.35 -4.28
N GLU A 135 -6.28 -11.03 -4.30
CA GLU A 135 -5.22 -12.06 -4.43
C GLU A 135 -4.05 -11.83 -3.46
N ARG A 136 -3.60 -12.91 -2.81
CA ARG A 136 -2.50 -12.89 -1.85
C ARG A 136 -1.68 -14.18 -1.85
N GLY A 137 -0.37 -14.07 -1.58
CA GLY A 137 0.57 -15.15 -1.18
C GLY A 137 1.29 -14.85 0.15
N GLY A 138 1.82 -15.87 0.85
CA GLY A 138 2.62 -15.75 2.09
C GLY A 138 2.02 -16.51 3.29
N ARG A 139 2.75 -16.73 4.40
CA ARG A 139 2.37 -17.66 5.49
C ARG A 139 0.91 -17.60 5.97
N GLU A 140 0.32 -16.42 6.12
CA GLU A 140 -1.04 -16.28 6.64
C GLU A 140 -1.83 -15.18 5.91
N GLY A 141 -2.83 -15.56 5.11
CA GLY A 141 -3.45 -14.64 4.16
C GLY A 141 -4.96 -14.64 4.14
N LYS A 142 -5.57 -13.46 4.29
CA LYS A 142 -7.02 -13.28 4.11
C LYS A 142 -7.30 -12.40 2.89
N GLY A 143 -8.06 -12.93 1.93
CA GLY A 143 -8.58 -12.18 0.79
C GLY A 143 -10.10 -12.12 0.82
N GLU A 144 -10.67 -10.92 0.87
CA GLU A 144 -12.11 -10.65 0.84
C GLU A 144 -12.47 -9.84 -0.42
N GLY A 145 -13.54 -10.22 -1.13
CA GLY A 145 -13.95 -9.58 -2.39
C GLY A 145 -15.01 -10.35 -3.16
N ARG A 146 -15.36 -9.93 -4.39
CA ARG A 146 -16.13 -10.79 -5.31
C ARG A 146 -15.32 -12.02 -5.71
N GLU A 147 -14.02 -11.83 -5.95
CA GLU A 147 -13.05 -12.91 -6.17
C GLU A 147 -11.97 -12.88 -5.09
N GLY A 148 -12.10 -13.71 -4.05
CA GLY A 148 -11.15 -13.74 -2.93
C GLY A 148 -10.18 -14.92 -3.02
N LYS A 149 -8.88 -14.69 -3.23
CA LYS A 149 -7.83 -15.73 -3.22
C LYS A 149 -6.83 -15.51 -2.08
N GLY A 150 -6.77 -16.45 -1.15
CA GLY A 150 -5.73 -16.54 -0.13
C GLY A 150 -4.77 -17.70 -0.42
N ARG A 151 -3.51 -17.40 -0.79
CA ARG A 151 -2.42 -18.39 -0.90
C ARG A 151 -1.49 -18.23 0.32
N GLY A 152 -1.08 -19.34 0.93
CA GLY A 152 -0.29 -19.38 2.16
C GLY A 152 -0.52 -20.61 3.03
N GLU A 153 0.39 -20.87 3.98
CA GLU A 153 0.28 -21.98 4.96
C GLU A 153 -1.11 -22.01 5.63
N ARG A 154 -1.68 -20.83 5.90
CA ARG A 154 -3.06 -20.61 6.36
C ARG A 154 -3.79 -19.56 5.50
N GLY A 155 -4.22 -19.94 4.30
CA GLY A 155 -4.96 -19.05 3.37
C GLY A 155 -6.50 -19.07 3.56
N LYS A 156 -7.15 -17.92 3.72
CA LYS A 156 -8.62 -17.78 3.72
C LYS A 156 -9.09 -16.87 2.58
N GLY A 157 -9.97 -17.36 1.73
CA GLY A 157 -10.61 -16.59 0.66
C GLY A 157 -12.12 -16.51 0.88
N ARG A 158 -12.68 -15.29 0.96
CA ARG A 158 -14.13 -15.04 1.09
C ARG A 158 -14.62 -14.21 -0.08
N GLY A 159 -15.66 -14.68 -0.78
CA GLY A 159 -16.23 -14.00 -1.94
C GLY A 159 -17.09 -14.89 -2.82
N GLU A 160 -17.79 -14.35 -3.82
CA GLU A 160 -18.54 -15.14 -4.80
C GLU A 160 -17.70 -16.29 -5.38
N ARG A 161 -16.40 -16.04 -5.62
CA ARG A 161 -15.40 -17.06 -5.95
C ARG A 161 -14.26 -17.04 -4.93
N GLY A 162 -14.39 -17.84 -3.86
CA GLY A 162 -13.39 -17.96 -2.78
C GLY A 162 -12.39 -19.11 -3.01
N LYS A 163 -11.08 -18.84 -2.97
CA LYS A 163 -10.01 -19.87 -3.09
C LYS A 163 -9.00 -19.81 -1.94
N GLY A 164 -8.76 -20.94 -1.28
CA GLY A 164 -7.72 -21.13 -0.25
C GLY A 164 -6.73 -22.25 -0.62
N ARG A 165 -5.45 -22.12 -0.21
CA ARG A 165 -4.40 -23.15 -0.40
C ARG A 165 -3.79 -23.65 0.92
N GLU A 166 -3.15 -24.83 0.91
CA GLU A 166 -2.53 -25.56 2.04
C GLU A 166 -3.51 -25.95 3.17
N ARG A 167 -3.51 -25.23 4.31
CA ARG A 167 -4.55 -25.36 5.35
C ARG A 167 -5.65 -24.32 5.09
N GLY A 168 -6.11 -24.27 3.85
CA GLY A 168 -6.88 -23.14 3.34
C GLY A 168 -8.39 -23.32 3.40
N LYS A 169 -9.14 -22.24 3.67
CA LYS A 169 -10.61 -22.21 3.61
C LYS A 169 -11.10 -21.26 2.50
N GLY A 170 -11.90 -21.79 1.58
CA GLY A 170 -12.58 -21.00 0.54
C GLY A 170 -14.08 -20.93 0.82
N GLU A 171 -14.63 -19.73 0.95
CA GLU A 171 -16.04 -19.51 1.28
C GLU A 171 -16.73 -18.58 0.28
N GLY A 172 -17.90 -19.01 -0.21
CA GLY A 172 -18.86 -18.27 -1.05
C GLY A 172 -19.41 -19.12 -2.19
N ARG A 173 -20.17 -18.56 -3.15
CA ARG A 173 -20.95 -19.35 -4.14
C ARG A 173 -20.13 -20.46 -4.80
N GLU A 174 -18.88 -20.16 -5.17
CA GLU A 174 -17.89 -21.13 -5.65
C GLU A 174 -16.66 -21.19 -4.72
N GLY A 175 -16.81 -21.82 -3.56
CA GLY A 175 -15.71 -22.05 -2.61
C GLY A 175 -14.79 -23.22 -2.99
N LYS A 176 -13.48 -22.98 -3.13
CA LYS A 176 -12.47 -24.03 -3.37
C LYS A 176 -11.33 -23.98 -2.35
N GLY A 177 -11.07 -25.09 -1.67
CA GLY A 177 -9.92 -25.27 -0.77
C GLY A 177 -9.00 -26.37 -1.29
N GLU A 178 -7.70 -26.08 -1.46
CA GLU A 178 -6.70 -27.04 -1.98
C GLU A 178 -5.54 -27.20 -0.96
N GLY A 179 -5.11 -28.41 -0.62
CA GLY A 179 -3.93 -28.66 0.23
C GLY A 179 -4.20 -29.57 1.44
N ARG A 180 -3.22 -29.77 2.34
CA ARG A 180 -3.27 -30.78 3.43
C ARG A 180 -4.60 -30.78 4.21
N GLU A 181 -5.18 -29.60 4.47
CA GLU A 181 -6.46 -29.43 5.18
C GLU A 181 -7.41 -28.46 4.44
N GLY A 182 -7.57 -28.64 3.12
CA GLY A 182 -8.44 -27.79 2.31
C GLY A 182 -9.93 -27.98 2.62
N LYS A 183 -10.65 -26.89 2.94
CA LYS A 183 -12.12 -26.87 3.09
C LYS A 183 -12.78 -25.85 2.16
N GLY A 184 -13.76 -26.28 1.36
CA GLY A 184 -14.59 -25.42 0.52
C GLY A 184 -16.03 -25.37 1.02
N ARG A 185 -16.61 -24.18 1.16
CA ARG A 185 -18.03 -23.98 1.56
C ARG A 185 -18.72 -23.07 0.55
N GLY A 186 -19.86 -23.52 0.00
CA GLY A 186 -20.64 -22.80 -1.00
C GLY A 186 -21.54 -23.70 -1.84
N GLU A 187 -22.45 -23.08 -2.61
CA GLU A 187 -23.36 -23.77 -3.54
C GLU A 187 -22.64 -24.78 -4.46
N ARG A 188 -21.41 -24.46 -4.87
CA ARG A 188 -20.52 -25.36 -5.64
C ARG A 188 -19.18 -25.61 -4.93
N GLY A 189 -19.23 -25.90 -3.64
CA GLY A 189 -18.05 -26.13 -2.78
C GLY A 189 -17.22 -27.35 -3.19
N LYS A 190 -15.89 -27.20 -3.29
CA LYS A 190 -14.95 -28.32 -3.50
C LYS A 190 -13.72 -28.22 -2.58
N GLY A 191 -13.56 -29.17 -1.67
CA GLY A 191 -12.34 -29.38 -0.88
C GLY A 191 -11.48 -30.49 -1.48
N ARG A 192 -10.20 -30.23 -1.72
CA ARG A 192 -9.21 -31.24 -2.15
C ARG A 192 -8.02 -31.21 -1.20
N GLY A 193 -7.85 -32.26 -0.39
CA GLY A 193 -6.80 -32.35 0.60
C GLY A 193 -6.65 -33.73 1.22
N GLU A 194 -5.50 -33.99 1.86
CA GLU A 194 -5.23 -35.23 2.59
C GLU A 194 -6.31 -35.52 3.66
N ARG A 195 -6.93 -34.47 4.23
CA ARG A 195 -8.09 -34.54 5.13
C ARG A 195 -9.21 -33.57 4.69
N GLY A 196 -9.58 -33.59 3.41
CA GLY A 196 -10.58 -32.68 2.86
C GLY A 196 -12.02 -32.98 3.31
N GLU A 197 -12.77 -31.94 3.69
CA GLU A 197 -14.23 -32.00 3.93
C GLU A 197 -14.96 -31.11 2.93
N ASN A 198 -16.00 -31.65 2.28
CA ASN A 198 -16.95 -30.86 1.48
C ASN A 198 -18.09 -30.43 2.41
N GLY A 199 -18.21 -29.12 2.67
CA GLY A 199 -19.38 -28.59 3.38
C GLY A 199 -20.55 -28.42 2.39
N ARG A 200 -21.71 -29.00 2.71
CA ARG A 200 -22.98 -28.59 2.10
C ARG A 200 -23.32 -27.17 2.53
#